data_AF-A0A227JAV4-F1
#
_entry.id   AF-A0A227JAV4-F1
#
_cell.length_a   1.000
_cell.length_b   1.000
_cell.length_c   1.000
_cell.angle_alpha   90.00
_cell.angle_beta   90.00
_cell.angle_gamma   90.00
#
_symmetry.space_group_name_H-M   'P 1'
#
loop_
_entity.id
_entity.type
_entity.pdbx_description
1 polymer ?
#
loop_
_entity_poly.entity_id
_entity_poly.type
_entity_poly.pdbx_seq_one_letter_code
_entity_poly.pdbx_strand_id
1 'polypeptide(L)'
;MLHSSIVLVIKEETMNVAKMYDDVSERYQKLVDDSHYVGPRWISGKLKTLPIEQGSALDLACATGSIGHVVKNHYPDLTIHGLDISSKMVDKARQTNLYQSVSVHNLDEPFSPLFEQTFDLI
;
A
#
# COMPACT_ATOMS: atom_id res chain seq x y z
N MET A 1 -15.51 -21.20 -23.37
CA MET A 1 -14.74 -21.99 -22.38
C MET A 1 -13.38 -21.37 -22.08
N LEU A 2 -12.54 -21.02 -23.08
CA LEU A 2 -11.22 -20.40 -22.86
C LEU A 2 -11.21 -19.18 -21.92
N HIS A 3 -12.15 -18.25 -22.10
CA HIS A 3 -12.23 -17.01 -21.32
C HIS A 3 -12.50 -17.27 -19.83
N SER A 4 -13.34 -18.27 -19.52
CA SER A 4 -13.65 -18.65 -18.14
C SER A 4 -12.49 -19.36 -17.45
N SER A 5 -11.67 -20.11 -18.21
CA SER A 5 -10.48 -20.78 -17.68
C SER A 5 -9.34 -19.80 -17.41
N ILE A 6 -9.15 -18.79 -18.25
CA ILE A 6 -8.15 -17.73 -18.03
C ILE A 6 -8.49 -16.88 -16.79
N VAL A 7 -9.75 -16.48 -16.65
CA VAL A 7 -10.21 -15.72 -15.46
C VAL A 7 -10.03 -16.53 -14.18
N LEU A 8 -10.22 -17.85 -14.22
CA LEU A 8 -10.00 -18.71 -13.06
C LEU A 8 -8.52 -18.76 -12.65
N VAL A 9 -7.61 -18.90 -13.61
CA VAL A 9 -6.15 -18.95 -13.36
C VAL A 9 -5.67 -17.62 -12.75
N ILE A 10 -6.08 -16.47 -13.30
CA ILE A 10 -5.71 -15.16 -12.76
C ILE A 10 -6.19 -14.98 -11.31
N LYS A 11 -7.41 -15.43 -11.00
CA LYS A 11 -7.95 -15.37 -9.64
C LYS A 11 -7.18 -16.28 -8.68
N GLU A 12 -6.75 -17.45 -9.13
CA GLU A 12 -5.94 -18.37 -8.33
C GLU A 12 -4.54 -17.81 -8.05
N GLU A 13 -3.88 -17.23 -9.05
CA GLU A 13 -2.59 -16.54 -8.87
C GLU A 13 -2.70 -15.36 -7.90
N THR A 14 -3.76 -14.55 -8.03
CA THR A 14 -4.04 -13.43 -7.10
C THR A 14 -4.19 -13.92 -5.66
N MET A 15 -4.95 -15.00 -5.45
CA MET A 15 -5.14 -15.62 -4.14
C MET A 15 -3.80 -16.11 -3.55
N ASN A 16 -2.91 -16.64 -4.41
CA ASN A 16 -1.58 -17.09 -4.00
C ASN A 16 -0.70 -15.92 -3.54
N VAL A 17 -0.75 -14.77 -4.21
CA VAL A 17 0.01 -13.57 -3.82
C VAL A 17 -0.49 -13.03 -2.48
N ALA A 18 -1.81 -12.87 -2.31
CA ALA A 18 -2.41 -12.41 -1.05
C ALA A 18 -1.99 -13.29 0.13
N LYS A 19 -2.07 -14.61 -0.06
CA LYS A 19 -1.68 -15.60 0.94
C LYS A 19 -0.19 -15.54 1.28
N MET A 20 0.68 -15.42 0.27
CA MET A 20 2.13 -15.30 0.48
C MET A 20 2.46 -14.13 1.41
N TYR A 21 1.85 -12.97 1.17
CA TYR A 21 2.06 -11.78 2.00
C TYR A 21 1.41 -11.91 3.39
N ASP A 22 0.22 -12.52 3.48
CA ASP A 22 -0.38 -12.86 4.77
C ASP A 22 0.57 -13.72 5.63
N ASP A 23 1.19 -14.74 5.03
CA ASP A 23 2.09 -15.67 5.73
C ASP A 23 3.39 -15.03 6.24
N VAL A 24 3.86 -13.95 5.59
CA VAL A 24 5.09 -13.24 6.00
C VAL A 24 4.85 -11.96 6.78
N SER A 25 3.60 -11.50 6.87
CA SER A 25 3.21 -10.21 7.49
C SER A 25 3.87 -9.94 8.86
N GLU A 26 3.91 -10.93 9.75
CA GLU A 26 4.52 -10.81 11.09
C GLU A 26 6.02 -10.48 11.07
N ARG A 27 6.74 -10.97 10.06
CA ARG A 27 8.19 -10.77 9.90
C ARG A 27 8.53 -9.83 8.75
N TYR A 28 7.54 -9.18 8.15
CA TYR A 28 7.74 -8.42 6.92
C TYR A 28 8.73 -7.28 7.09
N GLN A 29 8.62 -6.52 8.18
CA GLN A 29 9.58 -5.45 8.49
C GLN A 29 11.02 -5.99 8.56
N LYS A 30 11.22 -7.15 9.20
CA LYS A 30 12.54 -7.79 9.24
C LYS A 30 13.04 -8.18 7.85
N LEU A 31 12.17 -8.74 6.99
CA LEU A 31 12.54 -9.07 5.61
C LEU A 31 12.94 -7.83 4.81
N VAL A 32 12.21 -6.72 5.01
CA VAL A 32 12.52 -5.42 4.39
C VAL A 32 13.88 -4.92 4.86
N ASP A 33 14.14 -4.95 6.17
CA ASP A 33 15.41 -4.51 6.75
C ASP A 33 16.59 -5.36 6.26
N ASP A 34 16.43 -6.69 6.26
CA ASP A 34 17.44 -7.65 5.81
C ASP A 34 17.71 -7.54 4.30
N SER A 35 16.72 -7.11 3.51
CA SER A 35 16.87 -6.89 2.06
C SER A 35 17.61 -5.59 1.70
N HIS A 36 17.90 -4.75 2.69
CA HIS A 36 18.42 -3.39 2.49
C HIS A 36 17.53 -2.55 1.57
N TYR A 37 16.20 -2.70 1.70
CA TYR A 37 15.24 -1.96 0.90
C TYR A 37 15.42 -0.44 1.07
N VAL A 38 15.64 0.25 -0.05
CA VAL A 38 15.94 1.69 -0.05
C VAL A 38 14.72 2.59 -0.29
N GLY A 39 13.53 2.00 -0.47
CA GLY A 39 12.30 2.73 -0.81
C GLY A 39 12.01 3.92 0.10
N PRO A 40 11.94 3.76 1.44
CA PRO A 40 11.66 4.85 2.37
C PRO A 40 12.64 6.02 2.23
N ARG A 41 13.93 5.71 2.06
CA ARG A 41 14.98 6.74 1.88
C ARG A 41 14.84 7.45 0.53
N TRP A 42 14.56 6.70 -0.53
CA TRP A 42 14.38 7.27 -1.87
C TRP A 42 13.16 8.19 -1.92
N ILE A 43 12.02 7.74 -1.39
CA ILE A 43 10.78 8.54 -1.30
C ILE A 43 11.02 9.79 -0.45
N SER A 44 11.62 9.65 0.73
CA SER A 44 11.97 10.79 1.59
C SER A 44 12.80 11.85 0.87
N GLY A 45 13.71 11.45 -0.03
CA GLY A 45 14.48 12.37 -0.85
C GLY A 45 13.64 13.13 -1.88
N LYS A 46 12.62 12.49 -2.45
CA LYS A 46 11.70 13.10 -3.44
C LYS A 46 10.70 14.06 -2.81
N LEU A 47 10.16 13.72 -1.64
CA LEU A 47 9.17 14.56 -0.97
C LEU A 47 9.74 15.94 -0.57
N LYS A 48 11.03 16.03 -0.22
CA LYS A 48 11.68 17.32 0.12
C LYS A 48 11.53 18.43 -0.93
N THR A 49 11.27 18.06 -2.18
CA THR A 49 11.22 18.99 -3.31
C THR A 49 9.80 19.33 -3.76
N LEU A 50 8.79 18.68 -3.20
CA LEU A 50 7.40 18.88 -3.62
C LEU A 50 6.72 19.94 -2.73
N PRO A 51 6.11 20.99 -3.33
CA PRO A 51 5.44 22.06 -2.59
C PRO A 51 4.01 21.64 -2.20
N ILE A 52 3.89 20.56 -1.41
CA ILE A 52 2.61 20.10 -0.87
C ILE A 52 2.53 20.55 0.58
N GLU A 53 1.52 21.35 0.93
CA GLU A 53 1.29 21.78 2.32
C GLU A 53 0.13 21.01 2.95
N GLN A 54 -0.91 20.72 2.16
CA GLN A 54 -2.11 19.98 2.57
C GLN A 54 -2.66 19.20 1.36
N GLY A 55 -3.50 18.20 1.62
CA GLY A 55 -4.03 17.33 0.56
C GLY A 55 -4.19 15.87 1.01
N SER A 56 -4.21 14.98 0.03
CA SER A 56 -4.36 13.53 0.23
C SER A 56 -3.35 12.72 -0.57
N ALA A 57 -2.91 11.61 0.02
CA ALA A 57 -2.02 10.63 -0.59
C ALA A 57 -2.69 9.25 -0.68
N LEU A 58 -2.37 8.50 -1.73
CA LEU A 58 -2.73 7.09 -1.90
C LEU A 58 -1.47 6.23 -1.94
N ASP A 59 -1.24 5.45 -0.89
CA ASP A 59 -0.12 4.51 -0.79
C ASP A 59 -0.54 3.14 -1.36
N LEU A 60 -0.08 2.84 -2.58
CA LEU A 60 -0.36 1.58 -3.28
C LEU A 60 0.64 0.48 -2.88
N ALA A 61 0.12 -0.70 -2.52
CA ALA A 61 0.92 -1.77 -1.91
C ALA A 61 1.63 -1.32 -0.62
N CYS A 62 0.85 -0.73 0.29
CA CYS A 62 1.33 -0.06 1.50
C CYS A 62 2.00 -0.99 2.53
N ALA A 63 1.89 -2.32 2.36
CA ALA A 63 2.44 -3.33 3.23
C ALA A 63 2.10 -3.05 4.71
N THR A 64 3.11 -3.01 5.60
CA THR A 64 2.91 -2.69 7.03
C THR A 64 2.94 -1.19 7.33
N GLY A 65 2.92 -0.32 6.33
CA GLY A 65 2.76 1.12 6.49
C GLY A 65 4.06 1.95 6.56
N SER A 66 5.20 1.40 6.13
CA SER A 66 6.50 2.09 6.24
C SER A 66 6.56 3.40 5.45
N ILE A 67 5.87 3.49 4.31
CA ILE A 67 5.82 4.71 3.49
C ILE A 67 4.91 5.77 4.11
N GLY A 68 3.82 5.38 4.77
CA GLY A 68 2.98 6.28 5.56
C GLY A 68 3.78 7.05 6.62
N HIS A 69 4.74 6.40 7.30
CA HIS A 69 5.66 7.08 8.22
C HIS A 69 6.51 8.14 7.51
N VAL A 70 7.05 7.82 6.32
CA VAL A 70 7.85 8.76 5.54
C VAL A 70 7.01 9.97 5.14
N VAL A 71 5.79 9.75 4.64
CA VAL A 71 4.88 10.83 4.25
C VAL A 71 4.54 11.72 5.44
N LYS A 72 4.13 11.14 6.58
CA LYS A 72 3.78 11.92 7.79
C LYS A 72 4.96 12.70 8.38
N ASN A 73 6.20 12.24 8.20
CA ASN A 73 7.38 12.98 8.63
C ASN A 73 7.63 14.26 7.80
N HIS A 74 7.21 14.28 6.53
CA HIS A 74 7.33 15.47 5.66
C HIS A 74 6.07 16.33 5.69
N TYR A 75 4.90 15.69 5.73
CA TYR A 75 3.59 16.33 5.67
C TYR A 75 2.68 15.77 6.77
N PRO A 76 2.80 16.26 8.02
CA PRO A 76 2.04 15.73 9.16
C PRO A 76 0.52 15.78 8.96
N ASP A 77 0.04 16.82 8.28
CA ASP A 77 -1.39 17.09 8.07
C ASP A 77 -1.96 16.41 6.82
N LEU A 78 -1.14 15.75 6.00
CA LEU A 78 -1.60 15.11 4.77
C LEU A 78 -2.47 13.89 5.09
N THR A 79 -3.65 13.80 4.49
CA THR A 79 -4.51 12.61 4.64
C THR A 79 -3.90 11.46 3.86
N ILE A 80 -3.79 10.26 4.44
CA ILE A 80 -3.21 9.11 3.73
C ILE A 80 -4.23 7.98 3.66
N HIS A 81 -4.41 7.43 2.46
CA HIS A 81 -5.17 6.21 2.22
C HIS A 81 -4.21 5.12 1.73
N GLY A 82 -4.39 3.89 2.18
CA GLY A 82 -3.52 2.76 1.83
C GLY A 82 -4.28 1.62 1.18
N LEU A 83 -3.65 0.95 0.21
CA LEU A 83 -4.14 -0.29 -0.36
C LEU A 83 -3.08 -1.37 -0.27
N ASP A 84 -3.50 -2.58 0.09
CA ASP A 84 -2.65 -3.77 -0.04
C ASP A 84 -3.52 -4.99 -0.38
N ILE A 85 -2.97 -5.96 -1.08
CA ILE A 85 -3.69 -7.19 -1.42
C ILE A 85 -3.82 -8.14 -0.22
N SER A 86 -2.91 -8.02 0.76
CA SER A 86 -2.89 -8.86 1.96
C SER A 86 -3.71 -8.25 3.10
N SER A 87 -4.66 -9.04 3.60
CA SER A 87 -5.48 -8.66 4.75
C SER A 87 -4.65 -8.42 6.01
N LYS A 88 -3.63 -9.23 6.25
CA LYS A 88 -2.76 -9.08 7.43
C LYS A 88 -1.79 -7.90 7.30
N MET A 89 -1.35 -7.56 6.09
CA MET A 89 -0.60 -6.32 5.86
C MET A 89 -1.48 -5.11 6.18
N VAL A 90 -2.71 -5.08 5.65
CA VAL A 90 -3.69 -4.03 5.94
C VAL A 90 -3.93 -3.86 7.43
N ASP A 91 -4.11 -4.96 8.18
CA ASP A 91 -4.31 -4.88 9.64
C ASP A 91 -3.10 -4.27 10.36
N LYS A 92 -1.87 -4.60 9.94
CA LYS A 92 -0.64 -4.00 10.48
C LYS A 92 -0.51 -2.52 10.10
N ALA A 93 -0.81 -2.15 8.86
CA ALA A 93 -0.80 -0.74 8.44
C ALA A 93 -1.82 0.09 9.23
N ARG A 94 -3.02 -0.43 9.50
CA ARG A 94 -4.02 0.23 10.35
C ARG A 94 -3.53 0.46 11.77
N GLN A 95 -2.78 -0.47 12.35
CA GLN A 95 -2.21 -0.34 13.70
C GLN A 95 -1.22 0.82 13.85
N THR A 96 -0.67 1.33 12.74
CA THR A 96 0.18 2.54 12.77
C THR A 96 -0.61 3.81 13.15
N ASN A 97 -1.93 3.82 12.93
CA ASN A 97 -2.80 4.99 13.07
C ASN A 97 -2.38 6.20 12.22
N LEU A 98 -1.57 6.00 11.17
CA LEU A 98 -1.14 7.08 10.27
C LEU A 98 -2.10 7.32 9.10
N TYR A 99 -2.86 6.29 8.74
CA TYR A 99 -3.75 6.27 7.59
C TYR A 99 -5.18 6.62 8.02
N GLN A 100 -5.85 7.45 7.23
CA GLN A 100 -7.28 7.71 7.36
C GLN A 100 -8.11 6.47 7.02
N SER A 101 -7.67 5.71 6.01
CA SER A 101 -8.19 4.37 5.75
C SER A 101 -7.14 3.49 5.10
N VAL A 102 -7.25 2.18 5.33
CA VAL A 102 -6.49 1.16 4.62
C VAL A 102 -7.46 0.06 4.20
N SER A 103 -7.42 -0.37 2.94
CA SER A 103 -8.35 -1.35 2.39
C SER A 103 -7.61 -2.49 1.69
N VAL A 104 -8.21 -3.69 1.76
CA VAL A 104 -7.74 -4.83 0.98
C VAL A 104 -8.16 -4.62 -0.48
N HIS A 105 -7.20 -4.52 -1.40
CA HIS A 105 -7.49 -4.32 -2.82
C HIS A 105 -6.40 -4.94 -3.70
N ASN A 106 -6.82 -5.61 -4.77
CA ASN A 106 -5.91 -6.06 -5.81
C ASN A 106 -5.67 -4.90 -6.79
N LEU A 107 -4.42 -4.48 -6.97
CA LEU A 107 -4.08 -3.36 -7.85
C LEU A 107 -4.34 -3.65 -9.35
N ASP A 108 -4.52 -4.92 -9.72
CA ASP A 108 -4.94 -5.31 -11.07
C ASP A 108 -6.46 -5.14 -11.30
N GLU A 109 -7.23 -4.91 -10.23
CA GLU A 109 -8.67 -4.66 -10.30
C GLU A 109 -8.98 -3.15 -10.33
N PRO A 110 -10.08 -2.74 -10.97
CA PRO A 110 -10.48 -1.34 -11.01
C PRO A 110 -10.63 -0.73 -9.61
N PHE A 111 -10.14 0.50 -9.45
CA PHE A 111 -10.24 1.28 -8.20
C PHE A 111 -11.63 1.90 -7.98
N SER A 112 -12.56 1.76 -8.93
CA SER A 112 -13.94 2.27 -8.77
C SER A 112 -14.84 1.15 -8.25
N PRO A 113 -15.69 1.38 -7.23
CA PRO A 113 -16.00 2.65 -6.55
C PRO A 113 -15.14 2.92 -5.30
N LEU A 114 -13.98 2.28 -5.15
CA LEU A 114 -13.14 2.37 -3.94
C LEU A 114 -12.72 3.81 -3.62
N PHE A 115 -12.43 4.60 -4.66
CA PHE A 115 -12.18 6.03 -4.55
C PHE A 115 -12.98 6.80 -5.59
N GLU A 116 -13.72 7.81 -5.12
CA GLU A 116 -14.37 8.82 -5.97
C GLU A 116 -13.57 10.13 -6.03
N GLN A 117 -12.51 10.23 -5.21
CA GLN A 117 -11.62 11.39 -5.13
C GLN A 117 -10.34 11.21 -5.94
N THR A 118 -9.71 12.31 -6.30
CA THR A 118 -8.32 12.35 -6.79
C THR A 118 -7.35 12.50 -5.62
N PHE A 119 -6.10 12.10 -5.82
CA PHE A 119 -5.03 12.24 -4.84
C PHE A 119 -3.95 13.20 -5.35
N ASP A 120 -3.33 13.93 -4.42
CA ASP A 120 -2.24 14.85 -4.70
C ASP A 120 -0.89 14.11 -4.78
N LEU A 121 -0.81 12.94 -4.14
CA LEU A 121 0.34 12.04 -4.16
C LEU A 121 -0.14 10.59 -4.32
N ILE A 122 0.53 9.81 -5.18
CA ILE A 122 0.36 8.36 -5.34
C ILE A 122 1.76 7.72 -5.34
#